data_AF-D7LWW9-F1
#
_entry.id   AF-D7LWW9-F1
#
_cell.length_a   1.000
_cell.length_b   1.000
_cell.length_c   1.000
_cell.angle_alpha   90.00
_cell.angle_beta   90.00
_cell.angle_gamma   90.00
#
_symmetry.space_group_name_H-M   'P 1'
#
loop_
_entity.id
_entity.type
_entity.pdbx_description
1 polymer ?
#
loop_
_entity_poly.entity_id
_entity_poly.type
_entity_poly.pdbx_seq_one_letter_code
_entity_poly.pdbx_strand_id
1 'polypeptide(L)'
;MEEDDYGGGGIGAGGSHKGKKEFGDGSRLIFDLTGTHLRLLGRIVEQSQDDCWARVLRKILEFAYNRNIENVAEQIPLSMKGLINKVKAGREIYETGKRLGKRQDLTIDSLKKPIDYIREKGLEKDFGRTKENMFRVRGSFTTKPNATPNDIRDMLLNHGVVGIYVYMEENFSELKEEIYTLNIPQGAILDKKKHVLIIVAYGLTRDDKIFFLAQNTWGKEWGVGGYGRIIVADTCSIFYVDGLLK
;
A
#
# COMPACT_ATOMS: atom_id res chain seq x y z
N MET A 1 -24.24 -47.09 -44.86
CA MET A 1 -23.64 -46.91 -46.20
C MET A 1 -23.93 -45.47 -46.57
N GLU A 2 -22.99 -44.52 -46.54
CA GLU A 2 -21.51 -44.48 -46.50
C GLU A 2 -21.14 -43.20 -45.69
N GLU A 3 -20.24 -43.25 -44.69
CA GLU A 3 -18.81 -42.84 -44.71
C GLU A 3 -18.56 -41.45 -45.36
N ASP A 4 -18.33 -40.38 -44.59
CA ASP A 4 -17.08 -39.90 -43.96
C ASP A 4 -16.33 -38.89 -44.86
N ASP A 5 -16.12 -37.65 -44.36
CA ASP A 5 -14.84 -36.97 -44.59
C ASP A 5 -14.52 -35.91 -43.52
N TYR A 6 -13.24 -35.86 -43.18
CA TYR A 6 -12.58 -35.16 -42.08
C TYR A 6 -12.06 -33.78 -42.48
N GLY A 7 -12.01 -32.85 -41.50
CA GLY A 7 -11.21 -31.63 -41.55
C GLY A 7 -11.92 -30.48 -40.85
N GLY A 8 -11.41 -29.83 -39.81
CA GLY A 8 -10.04 -29.66 -39.34
C GLY A 8 -9.91 -28.20 -38.92
N GLY A 9 -9.43 -27.94 -37.70
CA GLY A 9 -8.85 -26.64 -37.36
C GLY A 9 -9.66 -25.78 -36.37
N GLY A 10 -9.04 -25.54 -35.21
CA GLY A 10 -9.14 -24.24 -34.55
C GLY A 10 -10.05 -24.17 -33.33
N ILE A 11 -9.58 -24.75 -32.22
CA ILE A 11 -9.96 -24.28 -30.88
C ILE A 11 -9.40 -22.85 -30.78
N GLY A 12 -10.24 -21.87 -31.09
CA GLY A 12 -9.97 -20.46 -30.80
C GLY A 12 -9.99 -20.29 -29.29
N ALA A 13 -8.82 -20.41 -28.66
CA ALA A 13 -8.59 -19.93 -27.32
C ALA A 13 -8.83 -18.42 -27.32
N GLY A 14 -10.06 -18.02 -27.02
CA GLY A 14 -10.41 -16.66 -26.66
C GLY A 14 -9.74 -16.30 -25.35
N GLY A 15 -8.45 -15.99 -25.42
CA GLY A 15 -7.73 -15.35 -24.33
C GLY A 15 -8.45 -14.06 -23.99
N SER A 16 -9.10 -14.03 -22.83
CA SER A 16 -9.70 -12.83 -22.27
C SER A 16 -8.58 -11.80 -22.03
N HIS A 17 -8.36 -10.92 -23.00
CA HIS A 17 -7.76 -9.64 -22.74
C HIS A 17 -8.76 -8.86 -21.87
N LYS A 18 -8.66 -9.04 -20.54
CA LYS A 18 -9.27 -8.13 -19.57
C LYS A 18 -8.86 -6.72 -19.99
N GLY A 19 -9.82 -5.95 -20.52
CA GLY A 19 -9.58 -4.61 -21.03
C GLY A 19 -8.84 -3.79 -19.99
N LYS A 20 -7.73 -3.16 -20.40
CA LYS A 20 -6.99 -2.23 -19.55
C LYS A 20 -7.97 -1.15 -19.08
N LYS A 21 -8.07 -0.92 -17.76
CA LYS A 21 -8.93 0.14 -17.21
C LYS A 21 -8.43 1.49 -17.74
N GLU A 22 -9.27 2.17 -18.50
CA GLU A 22 -9.05 3.51 -19.08
C GLU A 22 -9.87 4.53 -18.27
N PHE A 23 -9.41 5.79 -18.20
CA PHE A 23 -9.94 6.80 -17.28
C PHE A 23 -10.66 7.98 -17.98
N GLY A 24 -10.94 7.89 -19.28
CA GLY A 24 -11.59 8.94 -20.08
C GLY A 24 -10.66 10.06 -20.56
N ASP A 25 -9.40 10.09 -20.10
CA ASP A 25 -8.39 11.07 -20.48
C ASP A 25 -7.26 10.47 -21.35
N GLY A 26 -7.43 9.23 -21.80
CA GLY A 26 -6.44 8.47 -22.57
C GLY A 26 -5.39 7.77 -21.70
N SER A 27 -5.41 7.97 -20.38
CA SER A 27 -4.57 7.19 -19.47
C SER A 27 -5.17 5.81 -19.20
N ARG A 28 -4.31 4.82 -19.00
CA ARG A 28 -4.73 3.41 -18.80
C ARG A 28 -3.84 2.67 -17.81
N LEU A 29 -4.41 1.75 -17.04
CA LEU A 29 -3.63 0.83 -16.21
C LEU A 29 -2.89 -0.21 -17.06
N ILE A 30 -1.65 -0.48 -16.69
CA ILE A 30 -0.82 -1.55 -17.26
C ILE A 30 -0.73 -2.73 -16.29
N PHE A 31 -0.62 -2.45 -14.99
CA PHE A 31 -0.62 -3.43 -13.92
C PHE A 31 -1.53 -2.96 -12.79
N ASP A 32 -2.39 -3.85 -12.29
CA ASP A 32 -3.46 -3.48 -11.36
C ASP A 32 -3.72 -4.55 -10.29
N LEU A 33 -3.29 -4.26 -9.04
CA LEU A 33 -3.60 -5.12 -7.90
C LEU A 33 -5.05 -4.95 -7.42
N THR A 34 -5.75 -3.87 -7.80
CA THR A 34 -7.17 -3.72 -7.46
C THR A 34 -8.04 -4.69 -8.26
N GLY A 35 -7.66 -5.03 -9.49
CA GLY A 35 -8.34 -6.02 -10.32
C GLY A 35 -8.02 -7.49 -9.96
N THR A 36 -6.93 -7.74 -9.23
CA THR A 36 -6.43 -9.10 -8.96
C THR A 36 -6.40 -9.47 -7.47
N HIS A 37 -6.22 -8.50 -6.58
CA HIS A 37 -5.99 -8.69 -5.15
C HIS A 37 -6.84 -7.75 -4.28
N LEU A 38 -8.01 -7.30 -4.77
CA LEU A 38 -8.88 -6.34 -4.08
C LEU A 38 -9.15 -6.69 -2.61
N ARG A 39 -9.32 -7.98 -2.32
CA ARG A 39 -9.56 -8.48 -0.95
C ARG A 39 -8.39 -8.20 -0.02
N LEU A 40 -7.15 -8.34 -0.50
CA LEU A 40 -5.92 -8.10 0.27
C LEU A 40 -5.62 -6.62 0.47
N LEU A 41 -6.02 -5.77 -0.48
CA LEU A 41 -5.91 -4.30 -0.33
C LEU A 41 -6.88 -3.76 0.73
N GLY A 42 -7.91 -4.56 1.05
CA GLY A 42 -8.92 -4.26 2.04
C GLY A 42 -9.82 -3.09 1.63
N ARG A 43 -10.74 -2.75 2.53
CA ARG A 43 -11.61 -1.60 2.33
C ARG A 43 -10.81 -0.30 2.46
N ILE A 44 -11.30 0.73 1.79
CA ILE A 44 -10.92 2.12 2.07
C ILE A 44 -11.35 2.45 3.49
N VAL A 45 -10.43 3.06 4.23
CA VAL A 45 -10.64 3.48 5.61
C VAL A 45 -10.52 4.99 5.67
N GLU A 46 -11.16 5.58 6.67
CA GLU A 46 -11.03 6.99 7.01
C GLU A 46 -10.34 7.08 8.36
N GLN A 47 -9.08 7.52 8.35
CA GLN A 47 -8.31 7.71 9.57
C GLN A 47 -8.85 8.92 10.31
N SER A 48 -8.97 8.81 11.62
CA SER A 48 -9.38 9.91 12.50
C SER A 48 -8.21 10.46 13.34
N GLN A 49 -7.01 9.90 13.14
CA GLN A 49 -5.76 10.22 13.84
C GLN A 49 -4.61 10.23 12.84
N ASP A 50 -3.47 10.79 13.23
CA ASP A 50 -2.25 10.86 12.40
C ASP A 50 -1.45 9.53 12.40
N ASP A 51 -2.15 8.42 12.15
CA ASP A 51 -1.64 7.05 12.22
C ASP A 51 -1.47 6.40 10.83
N CYS A 52 -1.44 7.21 9.75
CA CYS A 52 -1.28 6.72 8.38
C CYS A 52 -0.06 5.80 8.23
N TRP A 53 1.05 6.13 8.88
CA TRP A 53 2.26 5.30 8.93
C TRP A 53 2.00 3.89 9.45
N ALA A 54 1.23 3.74 10.53
CA ALA A 54 0.94 2.45 11.14
C ALA A 54 -0.02 1.64 10.25
N ARG A 55 -1.02 2.31 9.68
CA ARG A 55 -1.99 1.70 8.77
C ARG A 55 -1.31 1.17 7.50
N VAL A 56 -0.44 1.99 6.90
CA VAL A 56 0.28 1.65 5.67
C VAL A 56 1.28 0.52 5.91
N LEU A 57 2.14 0.62 6.93
CA LEU A 57 3.08 -0.46 7.27
C LEU A 57 2.37 -1.79 7.53
N ARG A 58 1.28 -1.75 8.32
CA ARG A 58 0.47 -2.94 8.59
C ARG A 58 -0.10 -3.52 7.31
N LYS A 59 -0.70 -2.69 6.44
CA LYS A 59 -1.31 -3.17 5.19
C LYS A 59 -0.29 -3.78 4.23
N ILE A 60 0.89 -3.18 4.08
CA ILE A 60 1.95 -3.72 3.21
C ILE A 60 2.44 -5.07 3.75
N LEU A 61 2.65 -5.20 5.07
CA LEU A 61 3.04 -6.48 5.68
C LEU A 61 1.94 -7.54 5.55
N GLU A 62 0.69 -7.16 5.80
CA GLU A 62 -0.48 -8.04 5.67
C GLU A 62 -0.64 -8.53 4.23
N PHE A 63 -0.47 -7.64 3.23
CA PHE A 63 -0.47 -8.01 1.82
C PHE A 63 0.65 -8.99 1.50
N ALA A 64 1.89 -8.68 1.92
CA ALA A 64 3.05 -9.53 1.65
C ALA A 64 2.91 -10.93 2.26
N TYR A 65 2.34 -11.03 3.46
CA TYR A 65 2.08 -12.30 4.13
C TYR A 65 0.96 -13.11 3.46
N ASN A 66 -0.14 -12.45 3.08
CA ASN A 66 -1.34 -13.13 2.61
C ASN A 66 -1.37 -13.38 1.09
N ARG A 67 -0.54 -12.70 0.28
CA ARG A 67 -0.63 -12.72 -1.21
C ARG A 67 -0.51 -14.11 -1.86
N ASN A 68 0.15 -15.05 -1.20
CA ASN A 68 0.33 -16.41 -1.72
C ASN A 68 -0.54 -17.45 -1.00
N ILE A 69 -1.47 -17.02 -0.13
CA ILE A 69 -2.39 -17.89 0.59
C ILE A 69 -3.71 -17.93 -0.21
N GLU A 70 -3.93 -19.05 -0.90
CA GLU A 70 -5.11 -19.27 -1.74
C GLU A 70 -6.41 -19.37 -0.91
N ASN A 71 -6.35 -20.07 0.21
CA ASN A 71 -7.48 -20.21 1.11
C ASN A 71 -7.69 -18.94 1.93
N VAL A 72 -8.74 -18.18 1.61
CA VAL A 72 -9.08 -16.93 2.29
C VAL A 72 -9.25 -17.11 3.81
N ALA A 73 -9.70 -18.27 4.28
CA ALA A 73 -9.85 -18.54 5.71
C ALA A 73 -8.51 -18.62 6.46
N GLU A 74 -7.41 -18.89 5.75
CA GLU A 74 -6.05 -18.94 6.30
C GLU A 74 -5.35 -17.59 6.26
N GLN A 75 -5.90 -16.60 5.55
CA GLN A 75 -5.36 -15.25 5.53
C GLN A 75 -5.48 -14.59 6.91
N ILE A 76 -4.43 -13.90 7.31
CA ILE A 76 -4.27 -13.36 8.66
C ILE A 76 -4.36 -11.83 8.60
N PRO A 77 -5.45 -11.22 9.10
CA PRO A 77 -5.49 -9.78 9.33
C PRO A 77 -4.57 -9.41 10.49
N LEU A 78 -3.85 -8.31 10.36
CA LEU A 78 -2.84 -7.86 11.32
C LEU A 78 -3.34 -6.65 12.11
N SER A 79 -3.07 -6.65 13.41
CA SER A 79 -3.36 -5.53 14.29
C SER A 79 -2.25 -4.49 14.24
N MET A 80 -2.63 -3.21 14.31
CA MET A 80 -1.69 -2.09 14.46
C MET A 80 -1.52 -1.63 15.92
N LYS A 81 -2.26 -2.22 16.87
CA LYS A 81 -2.31 -1.75 18.26
C LYS A 81 -0.96 -1.87 18.98
N GLY A 82 -0.29 -3.02 18.87
CA GLY A 82 1.02 -3.24 19.45
C GLY A 82 2.07 -2.26 18.91
N LEU A 83 2.03 -2.02 17.59
CA LEU A 83 2.89 -1.09 16.88
C LEU A 83 2.71 0.36 17.38
N ILE A 84 1.48 0.88 17.38
CA ILE A 84 1.18 2.24 17.83
C ILE A 84 1.59 2.41 19.30
N ASN A 85 1.19 1.48 20.16
CA ASN A 85 1.51 1.56 21.59
C ASN A 85 3.02 1.59 21.84
N LYS A 86 3.83 0.73 21.20
CA LYS A 86 5.28 0.73 21.49
C LYS A 86 5.98 1.97 20.92
N VAL A 87 5.57 2.45 19.75
CA VAL A 87 6.17 3.64 19.12
C VAL A 87 5.83 4.91 19.91
N LYS A 88 4.61 5.02 20.44
CA LYS A 88 4.11 6.26 21.07
C LYS A 88 4.13 6.26 22.59
N ALA A 89 4.07 5.10 23.25
CA ALA A 89 4.02 5.04 24.71
C ALA A 89 5.43 5.04 25.36
N GLY A 90 6.52 5.07 24.59
CA GLY A 90 7.85 4.80 25.13
C GLY A 90 7.95 3.37 25.70
N ARG A 91 9.15 2.94 26.11
CA ARG A 91 9.34 1.56 26.60
C ARG A 91 8.48 1.26 27.85
N GLU A 92 8.36 2.24 28.73
CA GLU A 92 7.84 2.14 30.10
C GLU A 92 6.30 2.02 30.19
N ILE A 93 5.54 2.71 29.32
CA ILE A 93 4.06 2.64 29.35
C ILE A 93 3.54 1.34 28.72
N TYR A 94 4.25 0.80 27.72
CA TYR A 94 3.90 -0.48 27.09
C TYR A 94 4.02 -1.66 28.06
N GLU A 95 5.05 -1.64 28.92
CA GLU A 95 5.32 -2.69 29.91
C GLU A 95 4.40 -2.57 31.14
N THR A 96 3.92 -1.37 31.47
CA THR A 96 3.05 -1.12 32.64
C THR A 96 1.54 -1.15 32.34
N GLY A 97 1.13 -1.30 31.08
CA GLY A 97 -0.28 -1.46 30.70
C GLY A 97 -1.17 -0.22 30.89
N LYS A 98 -0.59 0.96 31.12
CA LYS A 98 -1.35 2.21 31.32
C LYS A 98 -2.05 2.63 30.01
N ARG A 99 -3.38 2.83 30.06
CA ARG A 99 -4.16 3.33 28.92
C ARG A 99 -3.77 4.76 28.55
N LEU A 100 -3.48 4.99 27.28
CA LEU A 100 -3.25 6.33 26.71
C LEU A 100 -4.59 7.12 26.67
N GLY A 101 -4.58 8.38 27.12
CA GLY A 101 -5.74 9.28 27.15
C GLY A 101 -6.11 9.89 25.78
N LYS A 102 -7.20 10.70 25.75
CA LYS A 102 -7.85 11.32 24.56
C LYS A 102 -6.87 11.96 23.55
N ARG A 103 -7.20 11.78 22.25
CA ARG A 103 -6.59 12.34 21.02
C ARG A 103 -5.09 12.65 21.16
N GLN A 104 -4.27 11.60 21.00
CA GLN A 104 -2.83 11.77 20.87
C GLN A 104 -2.46 12.13 19.44
N ASP A 105 -1.52 13.06 19.32
CA ASP A 105 -0.77 13.24 18.08
C ASP A 105 0.04 11.96 17.81
N LEU A 106 -0.32 11.26 16.74
CA LEU A 106 0.33 10.01 16.34
C LEU A 106 1.39 10.23 15.25
N THR A 107 1.70 11.47 14.86
CA THR A 107 2.74 11.79 13.87
C THR A 107 4.10 11.23 14.27
N ILE A 108 4.92 10.84 13.30
CA ILE A 108 6.28 10.39 13.55
C ILE A 108 7.25 11.06 12.58
N ASP A 109 8.46 11.34 13.05
CA ASP A 109 9.49 11.96 12.22
C ASP A 109 10.16 10.96 11.27
N SER A 110 10.13 9.67 11.62
CA SER A 110 10.80 8.60 10.89
C SER A 110 10.11 7.25 11.06
N LEU A 111 10.07 6.45 9.97
CA LEU A 111 9.59 5.07 10.00
C LEU A 111 10.60 4.09 10.62
N LYS A 112 11.81 4.53 10.98
CA LYS A 112 12.85 3.64 11.53
C LYS A 112 12.35 2.85 12.75
N LYS A 113 11.81 3.54 13.76
CA LYS A 113 11.29 2.90 14.98
C LYS A 113 10.16 1.91 14.70
N PRO A 114 9.11 2.27 13.91
CA PRO A 114 8.10 1.31 13.47
C PRO A 114 8.64 0.09 12.71
N ILE A 115 9.58 0.29 11.78
CA ILE A 115 10.19 -0.78 10.99
C ILE A 115 11.00 -1.72 11.89
N ASP A 116 11.83 -1.18 12.78
CA ASP A 116 12.59 -1.95 13.76
C ASP A 116 11.65 -2.80 14.64
N TYR A 117 10.50 -2.23 15.07
CA TYR A 117 9.49 -2.99 15.82
C TYR A 117 8.92 -4.16 15.02
N ILE A 118 8.57 -3.95 13.75
CA ILE A 118 8.03 -5.03 12.90
C ILE A 118 9.09 -6.12 12.66
N ARG A 119 10.35 -5.73 12.47
CA ARG A 119 11.45 -6.68 12.28
C ARG A 119 11.70 -7.51 13.54
N GLU A 120 11.78 -6.88 14.69
CA GLU A 120 12.23 -7.50 15.95
C GLU A 120 11.10 -8.19 16.71
N LYS A 121 9.90 -7.60 16.69
CA LYS A 121 8.74 -8.07 17.44
C LYS A 121 7.66 -8.61 16.52
N GLY A 122 7.36 -7.93 15.42
CA GLY A 122 6.29 -8.33 14.49
C GLY A 122 4.90 -7.92 14.94
N LEU A 123 3.95 -7.99 14.02
CA LEU A 123 2.55 -7.60 14.23
C LEU A 123 1.69 -8.80 14.63
N GLU A 124 0.80 -8.58 15.58
CA GLU A 124 -0.16 -9.59 16.05
C GLU A 124 -1.32 -9.79 15.07
N LYS A 125 -1.98 -10.96 15.12
CA LYS A 125 -3.28 -11.17 14.44
C LYS A 125 -4.37 -10.29 15.07
N ASP A 126 -5.30 -9.78 14.25
CA ASP A 126 -6.33 -8.82 14.66
C ASP A 126 -7.52 -9.39 15.49
N PHE A 127 -7.27 -10.38 16.36
CA PHE A 127 -8.30 -10.99 17.22
C PHE A 127 -7.83 -11.18 18.68
N GLY A 128 -8.00 -10.14 19.49
CA GLY A 128 -8.72 -10.18 20.77
C GLY A 128 -8.15 -10.89 22.01
N ARG A 129 -7.13 -11.75 21.98
CA ARG A 129 -6.58 -12.33 23.24
C ARG A 129 -5.06 -12.28 23.30
N THR A 130 -4.57 -11.37 24.15
CA THR A 130 -3.20 -11.26 24.62
C THR A 130 -2.82 -12.48 25.47
N LYS A 131 -2.07 -13.41 24.88
CA LYS A 131 -1.26 -14.39 25.60
C LYS A 131 0.16 -14.40 25.02
N GLU A 132 1.14 -14.76 25.84
CA GLU A 132 2.59 -14.68 25.56
C GLU A 132 3.06 -15.54 24.37
N ASN A 133 2.24 -16.46 23.86
CA ASN A 133 2.52 -17.30 22.68
C ASN A 133 1.76 -16.88 21.42
N MET A 134 1.64 -15.57 21.17
CA MET A 134 0.85 -15.08 20.04
C MET A 134 1.61 -15.24 18.72
N PHE A 135 0.92 -15.76 17.70
CA PHE A 135 1.37 -15.72 16.32
C PHE A 135 1.68 -14.27 15.92
N ARG A 136 2.86 -14.03 15.37
CA ARG A 136 3.33 -12.72 14.94
C ARG A 136 3.91 -12.81 13.54
N VAL A 137 3.55 -11.85 12.70
CA VAL A 137 4.18 -11.69 11.38
C VAL A 137 5.30 -10.69 11.51
N ARG A 138 6.51 -11.13 11.17
CA ARG A 138 7.69 -10.28 11.07
C ARG A 138 8.06 -10.10 9.60
N GLY A 139 8.59 -8.93 9.30
CA GLY A 139 9.06 -8.60 7.95
C GLY A 139 10.21 -7.62 8.03
N SER A 140 11.09 -7.70 7.04
CA SER A 140 12.06 -6.66 6.75
C SER A 140 11.43 -5.66 5.77
N PHE A 141 11.77 -4.40 5.97
CA PHE A 141 11.36 -3.31 5.10
C PHE A 141 12.61 -2.60 4.59
N THR A 142 12.65 -2.37 3.28
CA THR A 142 13.65 -1.49 2.67
C THR A 142 13.04 -0.11 2.43
N THR A 143 13.78 0.95 2.75
CA THR A 143 13.44 2.34 2.40
C THR A 143 14.36 2.83 1.29
N LYS A 144 13.80 3.41 0.23
CA LYS A 144 14.55 4.01 -0.88
C LYS A 144 14.18 5.49 -0.98
N PRO A 145 15.06 6.42 -0.55
CA PRO A 145 14.70 7.83 -0.40
C PRO A 145 14.55 8.59 -1.73
N ASN A 146 15.25 8.15 -2.78
CA ASN A 146 15.30 8.81 -4.09
C ASN A 146 14.86 7.83 -5.20
N ALA A 147 13.67 7.23 -5.08
CA ALA A 147 13.15 6.31 -6.08
C ALA A 147 12.56 7.08 -7.27
N THR A 148 13.03 6.75 -8.48
CA THR A 148 12.46 7.23 -9.75
C THR A 148 11.12 6.54 -10.04
N PRO A 149 10.30 7.03 -10.99
CA PRO A 149 9.09 6.32 -11.42
C PRO A 149 9.36 4.87 -11.87
N ASN A 150 10.48 4.62 -12.55
CA ASN A 150 10.86 3.25 -12.94
C ASN A 150 11.16 2.38 -11.71
N ASP A 151 11.86 2.92 -10.71
CA ASP A 151 12.11 2.18 -9.46
C ASP A 151 10.82 1.80 -8.75
N ILE A 152 9.85 2.73 -8.66
CA ILE A 152 8.56 2.48 -8.00
C ILE A 152 7.80 1.38 -8.75
N ARG A 153 7.77 1.44 -10.09
CA ARG A 153 7.18 0.40 -10.95
C ARG A 153 7.83 -0.96 -10.69
N ASP A 154 9.15 -1.02 -10.70
CA ASP A 154 9.88 -2.28 -10.55
C ASP A 154 9.69 -2.88 -9.15
N MET A 155 9.65 -2.04 -8.11
CA MET A 155 9.33 -2.48 -6.75
C MET A 155 7.90 -3.00 -6.65
N LEU A 156 6.94 -2.34 -7.31
CA LEU A 156 5.55 -2.77 -7.35
C LEU A 156 5.40 -4.16 -8.00
N LEU A 157 6.11 -4.39 -9.11
CA LEU A 157 6.09 -5.67 -9.83
C LEU A 157 6.74 -6.80 -9.02
N ASN A 158 7.85 -6.52 -8.35
CA ASN A 158 8.64 -7.55 -7.66
C ASN A 158 8.13 -7.85 -6.24
N HIS A 159 7.73 -6.81 -5.49
CA HIS A 159 7.40 -6.93 -4.08
C HIS A 159 5.88 -6.87 -3.79
N GLY A 160 5.07 -6.47 -4.77
CA GLY A 160 3.66 -6.15 -4.55
C GLY A 160 3.50 -4.70 -4.10
N VAL A 161 2.52 -4.41 -3.26
CA VAL A 161 2.21 -3.01 -2.88
C VAL A 161 3.41 -2.26 -2.30
N VAL A 162 3.54 -0.97 -2.64
CA VAL A 162 4.66 -0.10 -2.24
C VAL A 162 4.15 1.08 -1.44
N GLY A 163 4.77 1.36 -0.29
CA GLY A 163 4.51 2.57 0.48
C GLY A 163 5.21 3.78 -0.13
N ILE A 164 4.51 4.91 -0.22
CA ILE A 164 5.05 6.17 -0.77
C ILE A 164 4.84 7.30 0.23
N TYR A 165 5.83 8.20 0.33
CA TYR A 165 5.70 9.45 1.07
C TYR A 165 5.17 10.56 0.17
N VAL A 166 4.21 11.31 0.69
CA VAL A 166 3.70 12.53 0.05
C VAL A 166 3.73 13.68 1.05
N TYR A 167 3.76 14.90 0.53
CA TYR A 167 3.61 16.09 1.34
C TYR A 167 2.18 16.59 1.22
N MET A 168 1.59 16.97 2.36
CA MET A 168 0.23 17.50 2.38
C MET A 168 0.22 18.91 1.81
N GLU A 169 -0.09 18.99 0.53
CA GLU A 169 -0.42 20.22 -0.19
C GLU A 169 -1.95 20.37 -0.27
N GLU A 170 -2.44 21.59 -0.48
CA GLU A 170 -3.88 21.87 -0.57
C GLU A 170 -4.51 21.10 -1.73
N ASN A 171 -3.93 21.21 -2.92
CA ASN A 171 -4.36 20.46 -4.11
C ASN A 171 -4.26 18.93 -3.95
N PHE A 172 -3.34 18.42 -3.12
CA PHE A 172 -3.30 16.99 -2.80
C PHE A 172 -4.47 16.59 -1.88
N SER A 173 -4.82 17.46 -0.93
CA SER A 173 -5.91 17.21 0.03
C SER A 173 -7.28 17.22 -0.65
N GLU A 174 -7.42 17.97 -1.73
CA GLU A 174 -8.66 18.14 -2.48
C GLU A 174 -8.76 17.25 -3.74
N LEU A 175 -7.75 16.42 -4.01
CA LEU A 175 -7.64 15.59 -5.22
C LEU A 175 -8.97 14.87 -5.54
N LYS A 176 -9.40 14.98 -6.80
CA LYS A 176 -10.58 14.29 -7.33
C LYS A 176 -10.20 13.29 -8.42
N GLU A 177 -10.56 13.57 -9.66
CA GLU A 177 -10.39 12.64 -10.77
C GLU A 177 -9.03 12.81 -11.44
N GLU A 178 -8.46 14.01 -11.42
CA GLU A 178 -7.21 14.39 -12.06
C GLU A 178 -5.98 13.61 -11.59
N ILE A 179 -4.91 13.69 -12.39
CA ILE A 179 -3.61 13.12 -12.03
C ILE A 179 -2.81 14.16 -11.26
N TYR A 180 -2.55 13.89 -9.98
CA TYR A 180 -1.69 14.73 -9.14
C TYR A 180 -0.22 14.54 -9.51
N THR A 181 0.51 15.62 -9.74
CA THR A 181 1.96 15.55 -9.93
C THR A 181 2.67 15.81 -8.61
N LEU A 182 3.26 14.75 -8.05
CA LEU A 182 4.08 14.80 -6.87
C LEU A 182 5.46 15.36 -7.23
N ASN A 183 5.69 16.59 -6.80
CA ASN A 183 6.96 17.29 -6.89
C ASN A 183 7.57 17.40 -5.49
N ILE A 184 8.72 16.76 -5.27
CA ILE A 184 9.47 16.90 -4.02
C ILE A 184 10.76 17.66 -4.35
N PRO A 185 10.83 18.98 -4.07
CA PRO A 185 12.04 19.74 -4.35
C PRO A 185 13.22 19.18 -3.56
N GLN A 186 14.30 18.83 -4.26
CA GLN A 186 15.50 18.28 -3.63
C GLN A 186 16.11 19.31 -2.67
N GLY A 187 16.35 18.92 -1.41
CA GLY A 187 16.95 19.78 -0.40
C GLY A 187 16.02 20.81 0.24
N ALA A 188 14.73 20.85 -0.11
CA ALA A 188 13.77 21.69 0.59
C ALA A 188 13.49 21.15 1.99
N ILE A 189 13.70 21.98 3.01
CA ILE A 189 13.04 21.81 4.31
C ILE A 189 11.58 22.16 4.07
N LEU A 190 10.79 21.15 3.72
CA LEU A 190 9.37 21.31 3.59
C LEU A 190 8.77 21.33 5.00
N ASP A 191 8.31 22.49 5.45
CA ASP A 191 7.43 22.65 6.63
C ASP A 191 6.04 22.00 6.43
N LYS A 192 5.89 21.21 5.36
CA LYS A 192 4.66 20.51 5.02
C LYS A 192 4.60 19.19 5.77
N LYS A 193 3.42 18.91 6.34
CA LYS A 193 3.14 17.65 7.01
C LYS A 193 3.32 16.49 6.03
N LYS A 194 4.09 15.48 6.44
CA LYS A 194 4.29 14.24 5.68
C LYS A 194 3.08 13.33 5.86
N HIS A 195 2.67 12.69 4.78
CA HIS A 195 1.64 11.65 4.76
C HIS A 195 2.17 10.44 4.00
N VAL A 196 1.57 9.27 4.22
CA VAL A 196 1.95 8.05 3.50
C VAL A 196 0.74 7.37 2.88
N LEU A 197 0.95 6.83 1.69
CA LEU A 197 -0.05 6.12 0.89
C LEU A 197 0.50 4.75 0.47
N ILE A 198 -0.35 3.95 -0.17
CA ILE A 198 0.04 2.68 -0.79
C ILE A 198 -0.15 2.76 -2.29
N ILE A 199 0.91 2.55 -3.06
CA ILE A 199 0.84 2.31 -4.50
C ILE A 199 0.37 0.88 -4.74
N VAL A 200 -0.71 0.74 -5.53
CA VAL A 200 -1.37 -0.55 -5.81
C VAL A 200 -1.46 -0.87 -7.31
N ALA A 201 -1.19 0.09 -8.18
CA ALA A 201 -1.20 -0.10 -9.63
C ALA A 201 -0.27 0.92 -10.29
N TYR A 202 0.12 0.64 -11.53
CA TYR A 202 0.71 1.66 -12.40
C TYR A 202 0.08 1.60 -13.79
N GLY A 203 0.15 2.73 -14.47
CA GLY A 203 -0.36 2.92 -15.80
C GLY A 203 0.49 3.88 -16.62
N LEU A 204 0.03 4.13 -17.83
CA LEU A 204 0.61 5.12 -18.72
C LEU A 204 -0.45 6.16 -19.06
N THR A 205 -0.06 7.43 -19.02
CA THR A 205 -0.84 8.53 -19.59
C THR A 205 -0.91 8.42 -21.11
N ARG A 206 -1.69 9.30 -21.75
CA ARG A 206 -1.76 9.38 -23.21
C ARG A 206 -0.41 9.67 -23.86
N ASP A 207 0.47 10.40 -23.19
CA ASP A 207 1.84 10.73 -23.61
C ASP A 207 2.90 9.77 -23.04
N ASP A 208 2.50 8.53 -22.70
CA ASP A 208 3.37 7.45 -22.22
C ASP A 208 4.19 7.76 -20.96
N LYS A 209 3.74 8.71 -20.13
CA LYS A 209 4.30 8.95 -18.80
C LYS A 209 3.73 7.95 -17.80
N ILE A 210 4.59 7.44 -16.92
CA ILE A 210 4.18 6.55 -15.84
C ILE A 210 3.37 7.34 -14.82
N PHE A 211 2.17 6.85 -14.51
CA PHE A 211 1.41 7.26 -13.33
C PHE A 211 1.12 6.04 -12.44
N PHE A 212 0.83 6.30 -11.18
CA PHE A 212 0.53 5.31 -10.16
C PHE A 212 -0.90 5.50 -9.64
N LEU A 213 -1.55 4.39 -9.28
CA LEU A 213 -2.77 4.43 -8.49
C LEU A 213 -2.39 4.26 -7.02
N ALA A 214 -2.69 5.27 -6.21
CA ALA A 214 -2.41 5.29 -4.79
C ALA A 214 -3.70 5.11 -3.98
N GLN A 215 -3.72 4.14 -3.08
CA GLN A 215 -4.77 3.94 -2.09
C GLN A 215 -4.47 4.83 -0.86
N ASN A 216 -5.44 5.65 -0.48
CA ASN A 216 -5.35 6.52 0.71
C ASN A 216 -6.14 5.96 1.91
N THR A 217 -5.99 6.62 3.05
CA THR A 217 -6.68 6.36 4.31
C THR A 217 -7.55 7.53 4.74
N TRP A 218 -8.03 8.36 3.81
CA TRP A 218 -8.88 9.54 4.04
C TRP A 218 -10.33 9.33 3.58
N GLY A 219 -10.81 8.09 3.61
CA GLY A 219 -12.18 7.79 3.18
C GLY A 219 -12.33 7.77 1.66
N LYS A 220 -13.57 7.55 1.21
CA LYS A 220 -13.88 7.36 -0.22
C LYS A 220 -14.04 8.66 -1.01
N GLU A 221 -14.23 9.77 -0.32
CA GLU A 221 -14.44 11.10 -0.91
C GLU A 221 -13.15 11.77 -1.40
N TRP A 222 -12.00 11.25 -0.94
CA TRP A 222 -10.69 11.64 -1.46
C TRP A 222 -10.37 10.85 -2.74
N GLY A 223 -10.00 11.55 -3.80
CA GLY A 223 -9.80 10.98 -5.12
C GLY A 223 -11.08 10.35 -5.67
N VAL A 224 -10.91 9.23 -6.38
CA VAL A 224 -12.01 8.40 -6.89
C VAL A 224 -12.18 7.17 -6.01
N GLY A 225 -13.15 7.22 -5.11
CA GLY A 225 -13.46 6.11 -4.22
C GLY A 225 -12.31 5.75 -3.27
N GLY A 226 -11.52 6.74 -2.84
CA GLY A 226 -10.35 6.56 -1.95
C GLY A 226 -9.02 6.31 -2.67
N TYR A 227 -8.99 6.40 -4.00
CA TYR A 227 -7.80 6.22 -4.81
C TYR A 227 -7.46 7.50 -5.58
N GLY A 228 -6.18 7.86 -5.61
CA GLY A 228 -5.65 8.98 -6.38
C GLY A 228 -4.72 8.52 -7.48
N ARG A 229 -4.70 9.22 -8.60
CA ARG A 229 -3.70 9.01 -9.67
C ARG A 229 -2.54 9.96 -9.44
N ILE A 230 -1.30 9.45 -9.42
CA ILE A 230 -0.10 10.22 -9.07
C ILE A 230 0.99 10.03 -10.12
N ILE A 231 1.54 11.12 -10.63
CA ILE A 231 2.82 11.15 -11.35
C ILE A 231 3.91 11.56 -10.35
N VAL A 232 5.01 10.82 -10.28
CA VAL A 232 6.21 11.25 -9.56
C VAL A 232 7.10 11.96 -10.57
N ALA A 233 7.37 13.25 -10.38
CA ALA A 233 8.03 14.07 -11.39
C ALA A 233 9.53 13.75 -11.56
N ASP A 234 10.22 13.50 -10.45
CA ASP A 234 11.65 13.17 -10.45
C ASP A 234 11.92 11.97 -9.54
N THR A 235 11.99 12.20 -8.23
CA THR A 235 12.18 11.13 -7.25
C THR A 235 11.25 11.28 -6.05
N CYS A 236 11.01 10.15 -5.37
CA CYS A 236 10.23 10.10 -4.15
C CYS A 236 10.81 9.07 -3.17
N SER A 237 10.59 9.29 -1.88
CA SER A 237 10.87 8.30 -0.86
C SER A 237 9.79 7.21 -0.88
N ILE A 238 10.21 5.95 -0.97
CA ILE A 238 9.34 4.78 -0.89
C ILE A 238 9.83 3.78 0.16
N PHE A 239 8.95 2.85 0.50
CA PHE A 239 9.29 1.69 1.32
C PHE A 239 8.43 0.48 0.96
N TYR A 240 8.97 -0.72 1.12
CA TYR A 240 8.31 -1.96 0.75
C TYR A 240 8.84 -3.11 1.62
N VAL A 241 8.08 -4.21 1.69
CA VAL A 241 8.54 -5.44 2.33
C VAL A 241 9.49 -6.16 1.38
N ASP A 242 10.74 -6.31 1.77
CA ASP A 242 11.77 -7.02 0.99
C ASP A 242 11.87 -8.50 1.38
N GLY A 243 11.33 -8.89 2.54
CA GLY A 243 11.24 -10.28 2.96
C GLY A 243 10.39 -10.48 4.22
N LEU A 244 9.72 -11.64 4.30
CA LEU A 244 9.10 -12.13 5.53
C LEU A 244 10.13 -12.85 6.39
N LEU A 245 10.07 -12.66 7.70
CA LEU A 245 11.02 -13.24 8.64
C LEU A 245 10.38 -14.39 9.41
N LYS A 246 11.13 -15.48 9.56
CA LYS A 246 10.74 -16.66 10.36
C LYS A 246 10.93 -16.38 11.84
#